data_AF-A0A939I7H2-F1
#
_entry.id   AF-A0A939I7H2-F1
#
_cell.length_a   1.000
_cell.length_b   1.000
_cell.length_c   1.000
_cell.angle_alpha   90.00
_cell.angle_beta   90.00
_cell.angle_gamma   90.00
#
_symmetry.space_group_name_H-M   'P 1'
#
loop_
_entity.id
_entity.type
_entity.pdbx_description
1 polymer ?
#
loop_
_entity_poly.entity_id
_entity_poly.type
_entity_poly.pdbx_seq_one_letter_code
_entity_poly.pdbx_strand_id
1 'polypeptide(L)'
;MGEASTQDKSARTTAQIEADIARTRDKLAATLDELAVRVHPSTISAQVKAKAMAAVEEKAGRAYVAANGLVEKVRVQFVDEKGQPRKERIVPAALVGVGLVLLVASARKRRKG
;
A
#
# COMPACT_ATOMS: atom_id res chain seq x y z
N MET A 1 -58.89 25.37 22.29
CA MET A 1 -57.43 25.33 22.15
C MET A 1 -57.06 23.99 21.53
N GLY A 2 -56.35 24.01 20.41
CA GLY A 2 -56.00 22.82 19.64
C GLY A 2 -55.87 23.19 18.18
N GLU A 3 -54.87 24.01 17.87
CA GLU A 3 -54.51 24.43 16.52
C GLU A 3 -54.17 23.18 15.70
N ALA A 4 -55.11 22.75 14.87
CA ALA A 4 -54.79 21.90 13.73
C ALA A 4 -54.04 22.77 12.73
N SER A 5 -52.73 22.88 12.93
CA SER A 5 -51.77 23.40 11.96
C SER A 5 -51.69 22.42 10.78
N THR A 6 -52.78 22.32 10.02
CA THR A 6 -52.73 21.90 8.62
C THR A 6 -52.26 23.11 7.83
N GLN A 7 -50.98 23.46 8.02
CA GLN A 7 -50.24 24.22 7.02
C GLN A 7 -50.13 23.30 5.82
N ASP A 8 -51.17 23.33 5.01
CA ASP A 8 -51.28 22.63 3.76
C ASP A 8 -49.98 22.89 2.99
N LYS A 9 -49.28 21.81 2.66
CA LYS A 9 -48.12 21.85 1.79
C LYS A 9 -48.61 22.47 0.49
N SER A 10 -48.44 23.78 0.33
CA SER A 10 -48.80 24.46 -0.92
C SER A 10 -48.17 23.65 -2.05
N ALA A 11 -49.02 22.96 -2.81
CA ALA A 11 -48.58 22.09 -3.87
C ALA A 11 -47.73 22.95 -4.81
N ARG A 12 -46.45 22.59 -4.97
CA ARG A 12 -45.52 23.36 -5.78
C ARG A 12 -46.14 23.58 -7.16
N THR A 13 -46.14 24.81 -7.63
CA THR A 13 -46.66 25.12 -8.95
C THR A 13 -45.73 24.55 -10.02
N THR A 14 -46.26 24.24 -11.20
CA THR A 14 -45.44 23.71 -12.31
C THR A 14 -44.23 24.59 -12.62
N ALA A 15 -44.42 25.92 -12.62
CA ALA A 15 -43.33 26.88 -12.84
C ALA A 15 -42.25 26.83 -11.73
N GLN A 16 -42.63 26.56 -10.48
CA GLN A 16 -41.67 26.37 -9.39
C GLN A 16 -40.89 25.06 -9.54
N ILE A 17 -41.55 23.99 -10.00
CA ILE A 17 -40.91 22.70 -10.27
C ILE A 17 -39.90 22.85 -11.41
N GLU A 18 -40.26 23.54 -12.50
CA GLU A 18 -39.33 23.81 -13.61
C GLU A 18 -38.12 24.65 -13.17
N ALA A 19 -38.35 25.69 -12.37
CA ALA A 19 -37.28 26.52 -11.82
C ALA A 19 -36.34 25.72 -10.91
N ASP A 20 -36.87 24.79 -10.10
CA ASP A 20 -36.07 23.91 -9.26
C ASP A 20 -35.30 22.86 -10.05
N ILE A 21 -35.89 22.32 -11.12
CA ILE A 21 -35.20 21.38 -12.02
C ILE A 21 -34.03 22.08 -12.71
N ALA A 22 -34.24 23.29 -13.23
CA ALA A 22 -33.16 24.09 -13.83
C ALA A 22 -32.03 24.33 -12.83
N ARG A 23 -32.37 24.85 -11.63
CA ARG A 23 -31.38 25.05 -10.55
C ARG A 23 -30.65 23.77 -10.16
N THR A 24 -31.33 22.63 -10.14
CA THR A 24 -30.72 21.34 -9.78
C THR A 24 -29.78 20.85 -10.88
N ARG A 25 -30.15 21.03 -12.16
CA ARG A 25 -29.29 20.69 -13.30
C ARG A 25 -28.00 21.50 -13.30
N ASP A 26 -28.08 22.80 -13.03
CA ASP A 26 -26.90 23.67 -12.97
C ASP A 26 -25.94 23.24 -11.85
N LYS A 27 -26.48 22.92 -10.67
CA LYS A 27 -25.68 22.41 -9.54
C LYS A 27 -25.01 21.07 -9.86
N LEU A 28 -25.72 20.17 -10.53
CA LEU A 28 -25.18 18.86 -10.92
C LEU A 28 -24.07 19.00 -11.96
N ALA A 29 -24.22 19.87 -12.96
CA ALA A 29 -23.19 20.15 -13.95
C ALA A 29 -21.90 20.66 -13.28
N ALA A 30 -22.02 21.64 -12.39
CA ALA A 30 -20.87 22.15 -11.63
C ALA A 30 -20.19 21.07 -10.78
N THR A 31 -20.98 20.20 -10.13
CA THR A 31 -20.44 19.09 -9.32
C THR A 31 -19.76 18.04 -10.19
N LEU A 32 -20.31 17.74 -11.37
CA LEU A 32 -19.75 16.77 -12.30
C LEU A 32 -18.41 17.25 -12.88
N ASP A 33 -18.30 18.54 -13.21
CA ASP A 33 -17.03 19.12 -13.66
C ASP A 33 -15.95 19.03 -12.58
N GLU A 34 -16.30 19.30 -11.31
CA GLU A 34 -15.39 19.10 -10.18
C GLU A 34 -14.98 17.62 -10.03
N LEU A 35 -15.95 16.69 -10.16
CA LEU A 35 -15.69 15.25 -10.08
C LEU A 35 -14.82 14.76 -11.24
N ALA A 36 -15.01 15.28 -12.45
CA ALA A 36 -14.26 14.90 -13.64
C ALA A 36 -12.76 15.19 -13.48
N VAL A 37 -12.41 16.32 -12.87
CA VAL A 37 -11.01 16.67 -12.58
C VAL A 37 -10.43 15.73 -11.51
N ARG A 38 -11.20 15.41 -10.47
CA ARG A 38 -10.72 14.64 -9.31
C ARG A 38 -10.62 13.13 -9.56
N VAL A 39 -11.49 12.60 -10.43
CA VAL A 39 -11.59 11.17 -10.77
C VAL A 39 -10.89 10.86 -12.10
N HIS A 40 -10.06 11.79 -12.60
CA HIS A 40 -9.32 11.58 -13.85
C HIS A 40 -8.54 10.24 -13.81
N PRO A 41 -8.69 9.35 -14.80
CA PRO A 41 -8.19 7.97 -14.72
C PRO A 41 -6.68 7.87 -14.47
N SER A 42 -5.92 8.81 -15.03
CA SER A 42 -4.47 8.88 -14.84
C SER A 42 -4.10 9.19 -13.39
N THR A 43 -4.88 10.01 -12.70
CA THR A 43 -4.64 10.38 -11.30
C THR A 43 -4.96 9.23 -10.36
N ILE A 44 -6.02 8.47 -10.62
CA ILE A 44 -6.37 7.29 -9.81
C ILE A 44 -5.31 6.20 -9.94
N SER A 45 -4.96 5.84 -11.18
CA SER A 45 -3.94 4.82 -11.43
C SER A 45 -2.57 5.20 -10.86
N ALA A 46 -2.18 6.47 -10.98
CA ALA A 46 -0.96 6.99 -10.36
C ALA A 46 -0.98 6.87 -8.83
N GLN A 47 -2.08 7.23 -8.18
CA GLN A 47 -2.22 7.09 -6.72
C GLN A 47 -2.17 5.63 -6.26
N VAL A 48 -2.83 4.72 -6.98
CA VAL A 48 -2.79 3.28 -6.67
C VAL A 48 -1.37 2.74 -6.81
N LYS A 49 -0.67 3.09 -7.90
CA LYS A 49 0.73 2.71 -8.11
C LYS A 49 1.63 3.25 -7.01
N ALA A 50 1.48 4.52 -6.64
CA ALA A 50 2.26 5.13 -5.58
C ALA A 50 2.07 4.41 -4.24
N LYS A 51 0.82 4.10 -3.86
CA LYS A 51 0.53 3.33 -2.64
C LYS A 51 1.13 1.93 -2.68
N ALA A 52 1.06 1.25 -3.82
CA ALA A 52 1.67 -0.07 -3.99
C ALA A 52 3.20 -0.01 -3.83
N MET A 53 3.84 0.98 -4.46
CA MET A 53 5.29 1.18 -4.36
C MET A 53 5.72 1.51 -2.92
N ALA A 54 4.98 2.38 -2.23
CA ALA A 54 5.24 2.69 -0.83
C ALA A 54 5.16 1.44 0.08
N ALA A 55 4.15 0.58 -0.13
CA ALA A 55 4.04 -0.66 0.62
C ALA A 55 5.18 -1.65 0.34
N VAL A 56 5.69 -1.67 -0.89
CA VAL A 56 6.87 -2.48 -1.26
C VAL A 56 8.12 -1.92 -0.60
N GLU A 57 8.33 -0.61 -0.68
CA GLU A 57 9.48 0.08 -0.10
C GLU A 57 9.54 -0.09 1.43
N GLU A 58 8.41 0.06 2.11
CA GLU A 58 8.35 -0.16 3.56
C GLU A 58 8.74 -1.60 3.92
N LYS A 59 8.20 -2.60 3.21
CA LYS A 59 8.53 -4.01 3.43
C LYS A 59 9.98 -4.32 3.11
N ALA A 60 10.49 -3.79 2.00
CA ALA A 60 11.87 -3.97 1.58
C ALA A 60 12.85 -3.34 2.59
N GLY A 61 12.56 -2.13 3.05
CA GLY A 61 13.34 -1.44 4.08
C GLY A 61 13.37 -2.22 5.39
N ARG A 62 12.20 -2.65 5.89
CA ARG A 62 12.11 -3.50 7.10
C ARG A 62 12.88 -4.81 6.93
N ALA A 63 12.76 -5.47 5.77
CA ALA A 63 13.48 -6.70 5.49
C ALA A 63 15.00 -6.49 5.44
N TYR A 64 15.47 -5.39 4.84
CA TYR A 64 16.89 -5.04 4.77
C TYR A 64 17.48 -4.79 6.16
N VAL A 65 16.81 -4.00 7.00
CA VAL A 65 17.25 -3.74 8.38
C VAL A 65 17.26 -5.03 9.20
N ALA A 66 16.23 -5.86 9.07
CA ALA A 66 16.16 -7.15 9.76
C ALA A 66 17.31 -8.09 9.32
N ALA A 67 17.62 -8.14 8.03
CA ALA A 67 18.72 -8.94 7.50
C ALA A 67 20.07 -8.47 8.04
N ASN A 68 20.35 -7.16 8.02
CA ASN A 68 21.58 -6.61 8.59
C ASN A 68 21.69 -6.88 10.10
N GLY A 69 20.59 -6.74 10.84
CA GLY A 69 20.55 -7.07 12.26
C GLY A 69 20.83 -8.55 12.52
N LEU A 70 20.39 -9.46 11.65
CA LEU A 70 20.72 -10.88 11.74
C LEU A 70 22.20 -11.14 11.44
N VAL A 71 22.74 -10.51 10.40
CA VAL A 71 24.17 -10.62 10.05
C VAL A 71 25.05 -10.18 11.21
N GLU A 72 24.74 -9.05 11.86
CA GLU A 72 25.49 -8.58 13.04
C GLU A 72 25.40 -9.56 14.22
N LYS A 73 24.22 -10.12 14.50
CA LYS A 73 24.06 -11.16 15.54
C LYS A 73 24.90 -12.40 15.26
N VAL A 74 24.94 -12.84 14.01
CA VAL A 74 25.76 -13.98 13.58
C VAL A 74 27.25 -13.61 13.70
N ARG A 75 27.64 -12.42 13.24
CA ARG A 75 29.02 -11.94 13.30
C ARG A 75 29.58 -12.00 14.72
N VAL A 76 28.81 -11.58 15.74
CA VAL A 76 29.21 -11.64 17.16
C VAL A 76 29.60 -13.05 17.61
N GLN A 77 29.03 -14.11 17.03
CA GLN A 77 29.38 -15.50 17.39
C GLN A 77 30.69 -15.98 16.76
N PHE A 78 31.12 -15.32 15.68
CA PHE A 78 32.29 -15.70 14.89
C PHE A 78 33.48 -14.75 15.08
N VAL A 79 33.33 -13.64 15.81
CA VAL A 79 34.45 -12.77 16.23
C VAL A 79 34.81 -13.01 17.70
N ASP A 80 36.03 -12.67 18.10
CA ASP A 80 36.46 -12.67 19.51
C ASP A 80 36.27 -11.30 20.19
N GLU A 81 36.63 -11.20 21.47
CA GLU A 81 36.51 -9.97 22.28
C GLU A 81 37.38 -8.81 21.76
N LYS A 82 38.36 -9.10 20.90
CA LYS A 82 39.22 -8.13 20.22
C LYS A 82 38.77 -7.86 18.78
N GLY A 83 37.65 -8.46 18.35
CA GLY A 83 37.08 -8.31 17.02
C GLY A 83 37.73 -9.18 15.94
N GLN A 84 38.59 -10.14 16.28
CA GLN A 84 39.25 -10.99 15.29
C GLN A 84 38.38 -12.18 14.85
N PRO A 85 38.37 -12.54 13.55
CA PRO A 85 37.62 -13.68 13.04
C PRO A 85 38.12 -15.03 13.59
N ARG A 86 37.22 -15.82 14.19
CA ARG A 86 37.49 -17.17 14.71
C ARG A 86 37.50 -18.19 13.57
N LYS A 87 38.66 -18.34 12.91
CA LYS A 87 38.83 -19.22 11.73
C LYS A 87 38.35 -20.66 11.95
N GLU A 88 38.56 -21.20 13.15
CA GLU A 88 38.12 -22.55 13.57
C GLU A 88 36.60 -22.74 13.46
N ARG A 89 35.82 -21.67 13.65
CA ARG A 89 34.35 -21.71 13.58
C ARG A 89 33.81 -21.32 12.20
N ILE A 90 34.49 -20.38 11.54
CA ILE A 90 34.05 -19.82 10.25
C ILE A 90 34.16 -20.84 9.12
N VAL A 91 35.28 -21.57 9.03
CA VAL A 91 35.53 -22.54 7.95
C VAL A 91 34.44 -23.63 7.87
N PRO A 92 34.13 -24.38 8.94
CA PRO A 92 33.06 -25.39 8.88
C PRO A 92 31.68 -24.77 8.64
N ALA A 93 31.37 -23.61 9.22
CA ALA A 93 30.09 -22.92 8.98
C ALA A 93 29.93 -22.48 7.52
N ALA A 94 31.01 -21.98 6.89
CA ALA A 94 31.01 -21.58 5.49
C ALA A 94 30.75 -22.78 4.55
N LEU A 95 31.37 -23.94 4.82
CA LEU A 95 31.15 -25.16 4.03
C LEU A 95 29.69 -25.61 4.08
N VAL A 96 29.08 -25.64 5.27
CA VAL A 96 27.66 -25.99 5.44
C VAL A 96 26.77 -24.97 4.72
N GLY A 97 27.06 -23.68 4.87
CA GLY A 97 26.33 -22.61 4.20
C GLY A 97 26.34 -22.75 2.68
N VAL A 98 27.51 -22.98 2.08
CA VAL A 98 27.66 -23.21 0.63
C VAL A 98 26.87 -24.45 0.20
N GLY A 99 26.96 -25.55 0.94
CA GLY A 99 26.21 -26.77 0.64
C GLY A 99 24.69 -26.55 0.60
N LEU A 100 24.15 -25.84 1.60
CA LEU A 100 22.73 -25.49 1.65
C LEU A 100 22.31 -24.58 0.49
N VAL A 101 23.13 -23.58 0.14
CA VAL A 101 22.85 -22.68 -0.99
C VAL A 101 22.79 -23.48 -2.30
N LEU A 102 23.75 -24.38 -2.54
CA LEU A 102 23.75 -25.24 -3.72
C LEU A 102 22.54 -26.18 -3.75
N LEU A 103 22.14 -26.75 -2.61
CA LEU A 103 20.96 -27.59 -2.50
C LEU A 103 19.69 -26.81 -2.87
N VAL A 104 19.49 -25.62 -2.30
CA VAL A 104 18.32 -24.77 -2.62
C VAL A 104 18.32 -24.35 -4.09
N ALA A 105 19.47 -23.94 -4.62
CA ALA A 105 19.61 -23.56 -6.02
C ALA A 105 19.26 -24.74 -6.95
N SER A 106 19.72 -25.95 -6.63
CA SER A 106 19.42 -27.15 -7.41
C SER A 106 17.94 -27.55 -7.33
N ALA A 107 17.31 -27.44 -6.15
CA ALA A 107 15.89 -27.70 -5.97
C ALA A 107 15.01 -26.70 -6.75
N ARG A 108 15.42 -25.42 -6.80
CA ARG A 108 14.72 -24.39 -7.60
C ARG A 108 14.89 -24.63 -9.10
N LYS A 109 16.06 -25.07 -9.54
CA LYS A 109 16.31 -25.45 -10.94
C LYS A 109 15.41 -26.62 -11.36
N ARG A 110 15.24 -27.63 -10.50
CA ARG A 110 14.37 -28.79 -10.77
C ARG A 110 12.88 -28.47 -10.86
N ARG A 111 12.37 -27.40 -10.25
CA ARG A 111 10.94 -27.01 -10.36
C ARG A 111 10.61 -26.23 -11.63
N LYS A 112 11.62 -25.76 -12.36
CA LYS A 112 11.46 -24.92 -13.55
C LYS A 112 11.65 -25.68 -14.87
N GLY A 113 12.25 -26.86 -14.83
CA GLY A 113 12.34 -27.79 -15.96
C GLY A 113 11.31 -28.90 -15.77
#